data_AF-A0A7L1IEH9-F1
#
_entry.id   AF-A0A7L1IEH9-F1
#
_cell.length_a   1.000
_cell.length_b   1.000
_cell.length_c   1.000
_cell.angle_alpha   90.00
_cell.angle_beta   90.00
_cell.angle_gamma   90.00
#
_symmetry.space_group_name_H-M   'P 1'
#
loop_
_entity.id
_entity.type
_entity.pdbx_description
1 polymer ?
#
loop_
_entity_poly.entity_id
_entity_poly.type
_entity_poly.pdbx_seq_one_letter_code
_entity_poly.pdbx_strand_id
1 'polypeptide(L)'
;TMPPTLGIALLYALLTPSLSQTKDAVLRLNKGVLSDALTGSLRQGNVLQGALGEVPLGGGRPSTDGRGLLGGGGLLGILGEGGLLSTVQGLTGLRIVELTLPRVSLRLLPGIGVHLNLYTRVALNGKSLLGLLDIAVEVNITARVRLTMDGTGYPKLVTERCDTLLGGIKVRLLRGLLPIVDNLLATVLNRLLPHLLCPVVDVALRHVNEHLGLVNSLVPLGLLGSIQYTVSSLPVVTGQFLEVDLNTIVGQVAGGLADYPLGKPETFPTPPRVPMPPLPPMEDTSSSQLGLSVNFLSSVLSVLQKEGALDLDISTGTFPELPPLTTSTFGALVPAVLEAYPESRELLLKVAVPEAPVVTLKKNKGVIQLTATVEVVVIHPEDVQKSLCLLNIDTSLLAQFSAEDNKLKISVSLEKADLSLVSSSVGSFDVSFLELLVGQIFDVAFLPAMNSVLGAGVPLPRLLNIDFSKANVDVIEVS
;
A
#
# COMPACT_ATOMS: atom_id res chain seq x y z
N THR A 1 37.79 15.82 -34.10
CA THR A 1 38.14 14.47 -33.63
C THR A 1 38.17 14.50 -32.11
N MET A 2 37.03 14.17 -31.49
CA MET A 2 36.92 14.10 -30.02
C MET A 2 37.60 12.81 -29.52
N PRO A 3 38.26 12.84 -28.35
CA PRO A 3 39.03 11.70 -27.86
C PRO A 3 38.10 10.53 -27.46
N PRO A 4 38.50 9.28 -27.71
CA PRO A 4 37.69 8.08 -27.43
C PRO A 4 37.41 7.85 -25.94
N THR A 5 38.05 8.62 -25.04
CA THR A 5 37.89 8.52 -23.59
C THR A 5 36.62 9.21 -23.07
N LEU A 6 36.09 10.24 -23.76
CA LEU A 6 34.81 10.85 -23.37
C LEU A 6 33.59 10.02 -23.80
N GLY A 7 33.70 9.28 -24.90
CA GLY A 7 32.62 8.43 -25.40
C GLY A 7 32.33 7.22 -24.49
N ILE A 8 33.37 6.67 -23.86
CA ILE A 8 33.24 5.54 -22.93
C ILE A 8 32.68 6.00 -21.59
N ALA A 9 33.07 7.18 -21.08
CA ALA A 9 32.49 7.73 -19.86
C ALA A 9 31.00 8.08 -20.02
N LEU A 10 30.57 8.58 -21.18
CA LEU A 10 29.15 8.78 -21.48
C LEU A 10 28.38 7.46 -21.64
N LEU A 11 28.99 6.41 -22.20
CA LEU A 11 28.34 5.09 -22.30
C LEU A 11 28.18 4.41 -20.94
N TYR A 12 29.16 4.54 -20.03
CA TYR A 12 29.04 4.05 -18.66
C TYR A 12 28.01 4.85 -17.84
N ALA A 13 27.84 6.14 -18.10
CA ALA A 13 26.76 6.95 -17.51
C ALA A 13 25.37 6.59 -18.06
N LEU A 14 25.28 6.01 -19.27
CA LEU A 14 24.01 5.57 -19.89
C LEU A 14 23.67 4.09 -19.63
N LEU A 15 24.63 3.28 -19.14
CA LEU A 15 24.47 1.86 -18.84
C LEU A 15 24.51 1.54 -17.34
N THR A 16 24.59 2.56 -16.48
CA THR A 16 24.32 2.37 -15.04
C THR A 16 22.81 2.42 -14.83
N PRO A 17 22.16 1.33 -14.34
CA PRO A 17 20.82 1.47 -13.80
C PRO A 17 20.93 2.48 -12.65
N SER A 18 20.20 3.59 -12.76
CA SER A 18 20.01 4.63 -11.75
C SER A 18 20.53 4.24 -10.36
N LEU A 19 21.78 4.59 -10.08
CA LEU A 19 22.41 4.30 -8.81
C LEU A 19 21.68 5.12 -7.73
N SER A 20 20.90 4.42 -6.91
CA SER A 20 20.45 4.81 -5.57
C SER A 20 19.70 6.14 -5.45
N GLN A 21 18.48 6.20 -5.97
CA GLN A 21 17.44 6.93 -5.22
C GLN A 21 17.15 6.13 -3.95
N THR A 22 17.29 6.75 -2.78
CA THR A 22 17.00 6.10 -1.49
C THR A 22 15.49 5.97 -1.35
N LYS A 23 14.98 4.80 -1.74
CA LYS A 23 13.57 4.42 -1.65
C LYS A 23 13.34 3.67 -0.34
N ASP A 24 12.22 3.96 0.31
CA ASP A 24 11.91 3.34 1.59
C ASP A 24 11.13 2.03 1.44
N ALA A 25 10.34 1.92 0.37
CA ALA A 25 9.60 0.72 0.01
C ALA A 25 9.50 0.57 -1.51
N VAL A 26 9.37 -0.68 -1.99
CA VAL A 26 9.18 -1.00 -3.41
C VAL A 26 8.06 -2.00 -3.53
N LEU A 27 7.01 -1.68 -4.28
CA LEU A 27 5.85 -2.52 -4.48
C LEU A 27 5.82 -3.05 -5.92
N ARG A 28 5.94 -4.37 -6.09
CA ARG A 28 5.81 -5.07 -7.37
C ARG A 28 4.44 -5.71 -7.48
N LEU A 29 3.61 -5.17 -8.35
CA LEU A 29 2.24 -5.61 -8.61
C LEU A 29 2.20 -6.66 -9.71
N ASN A 30 1.61 -7.80 -9.42
CA ASN A 30 1.34 -8.82 -10.43
C ASN A 30 0.25 -8.34 -11.41
N LYS A 31 0.33 -8.76 -12.68
CA LYS A 31 -0.73 -8.52 -13.68
C LYS A 31 -2.12 -8.99 -13.23
N GLY A 32 -2.19 -10.03 -12.39
CA GLY A 32 -3.43 -10.55 -11.81
C GLY A 32 -4.16 -9.52 -10.96
N VAL A 33 -3.44 -8.77 -10.11
CA VAL A 33 -4.03 -7.72 -9.26
C VAL A 33 -4.68 -6.63 -10.11
N LEU A 34 -4.00 -6.18 -11.17
CA LEU A 34 -4.57 -5.19 -12.10
C LEU A 34 -5.79 -5.76 -12.85
N SER A 35 -5.72 -7.03 -13.26
CA SER A 35 -6.84 -7.71 -13.94
C SER A 35 -8.07 -7.85 -13.03
N ASP A 36 -7.86 -8.17 -11.75
CA ASP A 36 -8.92 -8.31 -10.77
C ASP A 36 -9.54 -6.96 -10.40
N ALA A 37 -8.72 -5.92 -10.24
CA ALA A 37 -9.18 -4.55 -10.03
C ALA A 37 -10.05 -4.05 -11.21
N LEU A 38 -9.62 -4.32 -12.44
CA LEU A 38 -10.40 -4.00 -13.64
C LEU A 38 -11.69 -4.81 -13.73
N THR A 39 -11.64 -6.11 -13.43
CA THR A 39 -12.82 -6.98 -13.43
C THR A 39 -13.82 -6.54 -12.36
N GLY A 40 -13.35 -6.16 -11.17
CA GLY A 40 -14.16 -5.58 -10.09
C GLY A 40 -14.81 -4.26 -10.49
N SER A 41 -14.06 -3.38 -11.13
CA SER A 41 -14.56 -2.12 -11.71
C SER A 41 -15.69 -2.37 -12.71
N LEU A 42 -15.52 -3.32 -13.63
CA LEU A 42 -16.54 -3.69 -14.62
C LEU A 42 -17.77 -4.36 -14.02
N ARG A 43 -17.65 -4.98 -12.82
CA ARG A 43 -18.77 -5.62 -12.10
C ARG A 43 -19.63 -4.63 -11.32
N GLN A 44 -19.10 -3.48 -10.90
CA GLN A 44 -19.94 -2.44 -10.33
C GLN A 44 -20.92 -2.00 -11.42
N GLY A 45 -22.19 -2.42 -11.29
CA GLY A 45 -23.22 -2.28 -12.33
C GLY A 45 -23.34 -0.88 -12.92
N ASN A 46 -22.94 0.15 -12.16
CA ASN A 46 -22.90 1.55 -12.56
C ASN A 46 -21.88 1.87 -13.68
N VAL A 47 -20.84 1.06 -13.90
CA VAL A 47 -19.84 1.31 -14.97
C VAL A 47 -20.43 0.96 -16.33
N LEU A 48 -21.04 -0.22 -16.44
CA LEU A 48 -21.71 -0.66 -17.66
C LEU A 48 -23.02 0.10 -17.86
N GLN A 49 -23.79 0.29 -16.80
CA GLN A 49 -25.10 0.96 -16.87
C GLN A 49 -25.00 2.48 -16.88
N GLY A 50 -23.91 3.09 -16.41
CA GLY A 50 -23.68 4.54 -16.46
C GLY A 50 -23.00 5.00 -17.75
N ALA A 51 -22.17 4.16 -18.37
CA ALA A 51 -21.68 4.41 -19.74
C ALA A 51 -22.76 4.14 -20.80
N LEU A 52 -23.71 3.23 -20.50
CA LEU A 52 -24.87 2.92 -21.34
C LEU A 52 -26.16 3.58 -20.83
N GLY A 53 -26.06 4.44 -19.80
CA GLY A 53 -27.19 5.02 -19.08
C GLY A 53 -27.93 5.99 -19.97
N GLU A 54 -29.14 5.55 -20.35
CA GLU A 54 -30.11 6.27 -21.20
C GLU A 54 -29.45 7.17 -22.25
N VAL A 55 -28.85 6.57 -23.28
CA VAL A 55 -28.77 7.28 -24.57
C VAL A 55 -30.23 7.46 -25.01
N PRO A 56 -30.82 8.68 -24.96
CA PRO A 56 -32.19 8.88 -25.39
C PRO A 56 -32.13 8.90 -26.91
N LEU A 57 -32.16 7.72 -27.53
CA LEU A 57 -32.29 7.56 -28.97
C LEU A 57 -33.77 7.75 -29.33
N GLY A 58 -34.20 9.03 -29.30
CA GLY A 58 -35.50 9.46 -29.82
C GLY A 58 -36.66 9.34 -28.83
N GLY A 59 -37.00 10.47 -28.22
CA GLY A 59 -38.25 10.68 -27.49
C GLY A 59 -38.40 12.16 -27.20
N GLY A 60 -38.96 12.91 -28.15
CA GLY A 60 -39.05 14.36 -28.07
C GLY A 60 -39.90 14.86 -26.89
N ARG A 61 -39.27 15.64 -26.01
CA ARG A 61 -39.88 16.76 -25.30
C ARG A 61 -38.81 17.83 -25.05
N PRO A 62 -39.09 19.12 -25.31
CA PRO A 62 -38.07 20.16 -25.24
C PRO A 62 -37.90 20.58 -23.78
N SER A 63 -36.73 20.32 -23.21
CA SER A 63 -36.28 20.97 -21.99
C SER A 63 -35.00 21.75 -22.30
N THR A 64 -35.12 23.06 -22.17
CA THR A 64 -34.02 24.03 -22.17
C THR A 64 -33.16 23.80 -20.94
N ASP A 65 -31.87 23.56 -21.18
CA ASP A 65 -30.70 23.98 -20.38
C ASP A 65 -29.66 22.87 -20.18
N GLY A 66 -28.41 23.18 -20.53
CA GLY A 66 -27.23 22.39 -20.15
C GLY A 66 -26.40 21.92 -21.35
N ARG A 67 -25.31 22.64 -21.64
CA ARG A 67 -24.26 22.27 -22.59
C ARG A 67 -23.63 20.92 -22.20
N GLY A 68 -24.10 19.84 -22.81
CA GLY A 68 -23.47 18.53 -22.85
C GLY A 68 -22.75 18.27 -24.17
N LEU A 69 -21.78 17.35 -24.16
CA LEU A 69 -20.79 17.00 -25.19
C LEU A 69 -21.38 16.39 -26.48
N LEU A 70 -22.57 16.80 -26.93
CA LEU A 70 -23.26 16.31 -28.14
C LEU A 70 -24.06 17.44 -28.81
N GLY A 71 -23.46 18.63 -28.94
CA GLY A 71 -24.04 19.75 -29.66
C GLY A 71 -24.10 19.52 -31.17
N GLY A 72 -25.31 19.50 -31.73
CA GLY A 72 -25.64 20.00 -33.08
C GLY A 72 -25.17 19.24 -34.33
N GLY A 73 -24.28 18.25 -34.22
CA GLY A 73 -23.78 17.53 -35.41
C GLY A 73 -23.34 16.08 -35.19
N GLY A 74 -23.65 15.49 -34.03
CA GLY A 74 -23.22 14.13 -33.64
C GLY A 74 -24.26 13.04 -33.88
N LEU A 75 -23.83 11.78 -33.70
CA LEU A 75 -24.51 10.47 -33.91
C LEU A 75 -26.03 10.39 -33.74
N LEU A 76 -26.66 11.23 -32.91
CA LEU A 76 -28.11 11.34 -32.79
C LEU A 76 -28.79 11.83 -34.09
N GLY A 77 -28.13 12.69 -34.87
CA GLY A 77 -28.61 13.10 -36.19
C GLY A 77 -28.52 12.00 -37.26
N ILE A 78 -27.86 10.87 -36.97
CA ILE A 78 -27.78 9.71 -37.86
C ILE A 78 -28.87 8.69 -37.52
N LEU A 79 -29.26 8.58 -36.23
CA LEU A 79 -30.19 7.58 -35.69
C LEU A 79 -31.59 8.11 -35.33
N GLY A 80 -31.80 9.43 -35.31
CA GLY A 80 -33.12 10.02 -35.13
C GLY A 80 -34.06 9.76 -36.32
N GLU A 81 -35.37 9.87 -36.09
CA GLU A 81 -36.37 9.92 -37.16
C GLU A 81 -36.03 11.09 -38.11
N GLY A 82 -35.40 10.79 -39.25
CA GLY A 82 -34.92 11.78 -40.22
C GLY A 82 -33.40 11.84 -40.45
N GLY A 83 -32.58 11.04 -39.75
CA GLY A 83 -31.13 10.96 -39.96
C GLY A 83 -30.69 10.14 -41.17
N LEU A 84 -29.42 10.26 -41.59
CA LEU A 84 -28.87 9.62 -42.81
C LEU A 84 -29.01 8.08 -42.86
N LEU A 85 -29.18 7.39 -41.72
CA LEU A 85 -29.49 5.94 -41.67
C LEU A 85 -31.00 5.64 -41.68
N SER A 86 -31.84 6.59 -41.27
CA SER A 86 -33.29 6.47 -41.33
C SER A 86 -33.83 6.57 -42.76
N THR A 87 -33.16 7.34 -43.62
CA THR A 87 -33.61 7.62 -44.99
C THR A 87 -33.20 6.57 -46.01
N VAL A 88 -32.26 5.67 -45.69
CA VAL A 88 -31.66 4.79 -46.72
C VAL A 88 -32.11 3.33 -46.64
N GLN A 89 -32.48 2.75 -45.47
CA GLN A 89 -32.69 1.28 -45.42
C GLN A 89 -33.60 0.72 -44.30
N GLY A 90 -34.32 1.56 -43.54
CA GLY A 90 -35.42 1.09 -42.68
C GLY A 90 -35.04 0.32 -41.41
N LEU A 91 -33.79 0.42 -40.94
CA LEU A 91 -33.36 0.00 -39.61
C LEU A 91 -33.55 1.17 -38.63
N THR A 92 -34.38 0.99 -37.61
CA THR A 92 -34.70 2.04 -36.62
C THR A 92 -34.72 1.48 -35.20
N GLY A 93 -34.47 2.33 -34.20
CA GLY A 93 -34.64 1.97 -32.79
C GLY A 93 -33.71 0.88 -32.26
N LEU A 94 -32.45 0.85 -32.72
CA LEU A 94 -31.42 -0.03 -32.15
C LEU A 94 -31.16 0.33 -30.68
N ARG A 95 -31.31 -0.64 -29.78
CA ARG A 95 -31.08 -0.49 -28.33
C ARG A 95 -30.28 -1.67 -27.80
N ILE A 96 -29.35 -1.41 -26.89
CA ILE A 96 -28.66 -2.46 -26.14
C ILE A 96 -29.64 -2.98 -25.08
N VAL A 97 -29.90 -4.28 -25.12
CA VAL A 97 -30.83 -4.96 -24.21
C VAL A 97 -30.05 -5.56 -23.05
N GLU A 98 -28.92 -6.15 -23.37
CA GLU A 98 -28.09 -6.86 -22.40
C GLU A 98 -26.62 -6.75 -22.81
N LEU A 99 -25.77 -6.54 -21.82
CA LEU A 99 -24.33 -6.57 -21.95
C LEU A 99 -23.80 -7.64 -20.99
N THR A 100 -23.20 -8.71 -21.53
CA THR A 100 -22.56 -9.71 -20.69
C THR A 100 -21.29 -9.15 -20.08
N LEU A 101 -21.00 -9.49 -18.82
CA LEU A 101 -19.76 -9.07 -18.15
C LEU A 101 -18.53 -9.44 -19.00
N PRO A 102 -17.69 -8.47 -19.40
CA PRO A 102 -16.51 -8.75 -20.21
C PRO A 102 -15.52 -9.64 -19.46
N ARG A 103 -14.95 -10.61 -20.17
CA ARG A 103 -13.76 -11.33 -19.73
C ARG A 103 -12.54 -10.48 -19.98
N VAL A 104 -11.85 -10.11 -18.89
CA VAL A 104 -10.65 -9.28 -18.93
C VAL A 104 -9.42 -10.15 -19.14
N SER A 105 -8.58 -9.77 -20.09
CA SER A 105 -7.23 -10.32 -20.26
C SER A 105 -6.24 -9.17 -20.39
N LEU A 106 -5.13 -9.26 -19.66
CA LEU A 106 -4.17 -8.18 -19.52
C LEU A 106 -2.76 -8.67 -19.83
N ARG A 107 -2.00 -7.85 -20.57
CA ARG A 107 -0.56 -8.05 -20.79
C ARG A 107 0.20 -6.79 -20.44
N LEU A 108 1.32 -6.94 -19.76
CA LEU A 108 2.22 -5.84 -19.47
C LEU A 108 3.25 -5.73 -20.60
N LEU A 109 3.44 -4.52 -21.12
CA LEU A 109 4.34 -4.21 -22.22
C LEU A 109 5.44 -3.27 -21.71
N PRO A 110 6.70 -3.75 -21.61
CA PRO A 110 7.83 -2.95 -21.18
C PRO A 110 7.95 -1.63 -21.96
N GLY A 111 8.07 -0.51 -21.24
CA GLY A 111 8.25 0.82 -21.84
C GLY A 111 7.04 1.41 -22.58
N ILE A 112 5.94 0.66 -22.72
CA ILE A 112 4.72 1.11 -23.42
C ILE A 112 3.57 1.28 -22.43
N GLY A 113 3.36 0.29 -21.56
CA GLY A 113 2.27 0.30 -20.59
C GLY A 113 1.52 -1.04 -20.53
N VAL A 114 0.19 -0.97 -20.46
CA VAL A 114 -0.71 -2.11 -20.29
C VAL A 114 -1.52 -2.32 -21.57
N HIS A 115 -1.53 -3.56 -22.07
CA HIS A 115 -2.40 -3.97 -23.17
C HIS A 115 -3.58 -4.76 -22.62
N LEU A 116 -4.77 -4.16 -22.73
CA LEU A 116 -6.03 -4.71 -22.27
C LEU A 116 -6.79 -5.34 -23.44
N ASN A 117 -7.39 -6.49 -23.19
CA ASN A 117 -8.24 -7.17 -24.13
C ASN A 117 -9.49 -7.67 -23.41
N LEU A 118 -10.65 -7.13 -23.76
CA LEU A 118 -11.94 -7.38 -23.13
C LEU A 118 -12.85 -8.09 -24.12
N TYR A 119 -13.24 -9.32 -23.80
CA TYR A 119 -14.18 -10.08 -24.61
C TYR A 119 -15.57 -10.05 -23.98
N THR A 120 -16.56 -9.50 -24.68
CA THR A 120 -17.96 -9.41 -24.23
C THR A 120 -18.93 -9.85 -25.32
N ARG A 121 -20.18 -10.10 -24.92
CA ARG A 121 -21.31 -10.32 -25.82
C ARG A 121 -22.35 -9.24 -25.58
N VAL A 122 -22.82 -8.65 -26.67
CA VAL A 122 -23.81 -7.58 -26.68
C VAL A 122 -25.08 -8.10 -27.35
N ALA A 123 -26.21 -8.00 -26.65
CA ALA A 123 -27.53 -8.26 -27.21
C ALA A 123 -28.21 -6.92 -27.52
N LEU A 124 -28.68 -6.77 -28.75
CA LEU A 124 -29.27 -5.55 -29.30
C LEU A 124 -30.66 -5.89 -29.85
N ASN A 125 -31.62 -5.02 -29.58
CA ASN A 125 -32.94 -5.07 -30.21
C ASN A 125 -33.08 -3.93 -31.22
N GLY A 126 -33.73 -4.17 -32.34
CA GLY A 126 -34.01 -3.14 -33.35
C GLY A 126 -35.32 -3.38 -34.08
N LYS A 127 -35.72 -2.41 -34.90
CA LYS A 127 -36.84 -2.53 -35.84
C LYS A 127 -36.29 -2.47 -37.26
N SER A 128 -36.77 -3.35 -38.11
CA SER A 128 -36.58 -3.33 -39.56
C SER A 128 -37.95 -3.20 -40.23
N LEU A 129 -37.96 -2.87 -41.51
CA LEU A 129 -39.15 -2.92 -42.37
C LEU A 129 -39.85 -4.29 -42.33
N LEU A 130 -39.11 -5.35 -42.04
CA LEU A 130 -39.59 -6.73 -41.97
C LEU A 130 -39.99 -7.20 -40.56
N GLY A 131 -39.87 -6.33 -39.55
CA GLY A 131 -40.27 -6.64 -38.16
C GLY A 131 -39.18 -6.38 -37.12
N LEU A 132 -39.36 -6.94 -35.93
CA LEU A 132 -38.42 -6.82 -34.81
C LEU A 132 -37.18 -7.72 -35.02
N LEU A 133 -36.01 -7.13 -34.78
CA LEU A 133 -34.71 -7.76 -34.85
C LEU A 133 -34.16 -7.97 -33.45
N ASP A 134 -33.68 -9.17 -33.19
CA ASP A 134 -32.83 -9.52 -32.06
C ASP A 134 -31.44 -9.87 -32.59
N ILE A 135 -30.42 -9.18 -32.11
CA ILE A 135 -29.06 -9.21 -32.66
C ILE A 135 -28.10 -9.51 -31.51
N ALA A 136 -27.33 -10.59 -31.64
CA ALA A 136 -26.25 -10.92 -30.73
C ALA A 136 -24.91 -10.71 -31.42
N VAL A 137 -24.00 -9.99 -30.78
CA VAL A 137 -22.67 -9.67 -31.32
C VAL A 137 -21.60 -10.05 -30.31
N GLU A 138 -20.58 -10.76 -30.75
CA GLU A 138 -19.37 -10.98 -29.96
C GLU A 138 -18.40 -9.83 -30.22
N VAL A 139 -17.91 -9.20 -29.15
CA VAL A 139 -17.08 -8.00 -29.24
C VAL A 139 -15.80 -8.23 -28.49
N ASN A 140 -14.67 -7.97 -29.17
CA ASN A 140 -13.36 -7.96 -28.57
C ASN A 140 -12.79 -6.54 -28.59
N ILE A 141 -12.67 -5.92 -27.41
CA ILE A 141 -12.15 -4.56 -27.24
C ILE A 141 -10.67 -4.67 -26.88
N THR A 142 -9.81 -4.15 -27.74
CA THR A 142 -8.37 -4.04 -27.49
C THR A 142 -8.02 -2.61 -27.16
N ALA A 143 -7.46 -2.37 -25.97
CA ALA A 143 -7.04 -1.04 -25.55
C ALA A 143 -5.56 -1.04 -25.14
N ARG A 144 -4.83 -0.04 -25.61
CA ARG A 144 -3.49 0.30 -25.13
C ARG A 144 -3.61 1.40 -24.10
N VAL A 145 -3.14 1.11 -22.89
CA VAL A 145 -3.21 2.00 -21.74
C VAL A 145 -1.79 2.34 -21.31
N ARG A 146 -1.48 3.63 -21.22
CA ARG A 146 -0.19 4.10 -20.72
C ARG A 146 -0.31 4.48 -19.25
N LEU A 147 0.76 4.20 -18.50
CA LEU A 147 0.91 4.68 -17.14
C LEU A 147 1.63 6.03 -17.13
N THR A 148 1.04 7.01 -16.45
CA THR A 148 1.49 8.40 -16.39
C THR A 148 1.47 8.89 -14.95
N MET A 149 2.08 10.04 -14.67
CA MET A 149 1.84 10.77 -13.42
C MET A 149 0.88 11.92 -13.72
N ASP A 150 -0.02 12.23 -12.78
CA ASP A 150 -0.81 13.46 -12.86
C ASP A 150 -0.02 14.68 -12.34
N GLY A 151 -0.62 15.88 -12.43
CA GLY A 151 0.02 17.14 -12.00
C GLY A 151 0.29 17.22 -10.49
N THR A 152 -0.24 16.29 -9.72
CA THR A 152 -0.10 16.18 -8.26
C THR A 152 0.82 15.03 -7.82
N GLY A 153 1.40 14.30 -8.78
CA GLY A 153 2.34 13.21 -8.50
C GLY A 153 1.69 11.87 -8.18
N TYR A 154 0.44 11.63 -8.60
CA TYR A 154 -0.21 10.31 -8.49
C TYR A 154 -0.08 9.51 -9.79
N PRO A 155 0.12 8.19 -9.70
CA PRO A 155 0.13 7.31 -10.87
C PRO A 155 -1.28 7.17 -11.44
N LYS A 156 -1.39 7.31 -12.76
CA LYS A 156 -2.65 7.26 -13.49
C LYS A 156 -2.52 6.46 -14.77
N LEU A 157 -3.49 5.59 -15.02
CA LEU A 157 -3.67 4.86 -16.26
C LEU A 157 -4.55 5.65 -17.22
N VAL A 158 -4.06 5.87 -18.44
CA VAL A 158 -4.75 6.62 -19.49
C VAL A 158 -4.79 5.78 -20.77
N THR A 159 -5.97 5.68 -21.38
CA THR A 159 -6.14 5.02 -22.68
C THR A 159 -5.49 5.86 -23.78
N GLU A 160 -4.57 5.27 -24.53
CA GLU A 160 -3.96 5.91 -25.71
C GLU A 160 -4.68 5.54 -27.00
N ARG A 161 -5.04 4.25 -27.13
CA ARG A 161 -5.76 3.71 -28.27
C ARG A 161 -6.76 2.67 -27.80
N CYS A 162 -7.94 2.69 -28.39
CA CYS A 162 -8.96 1.68 -28.18
C CYS A 162 -9.56 1.30 -29.53
N ASP A 163 -9.51 0.01 -29.83
CA ASP A 163 -10.04 -0.59 -31.05
C ASP A 163 -11.04 -1.68 -30.65
N THR A 164 -12.13 -1.82 -31.40
CA THR A 164 -13.11 -2.88 -31.17
C THR A 164 -13.24 -3.76 -32.41
N LEU A 165 -13.06 -5.06 -32.23
CA LEU A 165 -13.29 -6.06 -33.26
C LEU A 165 -14.62 -6.74 -33.01
N LEU A 166 -15.47 -6.75 -34.02
CA LEU A 166 -16.78 -7.39 -33.99
C LEU A 166 -16.70 -8.75 -34.68
N GLY A 167 -17.25 -9.77 -34.03
CA GLY A 167 -17.31 -11.13 -34.54
C GLY A 167 -18.64 -11.80 -34.22
N GLY A 168 -18.91 -12.92 -34.89
CA GLY A 168 -20.05 -13.79 -34.55
C GLY A 168 -21.41 -13.10 -34.54
N ILE A 169 -21.65 -12.15 -35.44
CA ILE A 169 -22.92 -11.42 -35.55
C ILE A 169 -24.03 -12.42 -35.90
N LYS A 170 -24.99 -12.60 -34.99
CA LYS A 170 -26.17 -13.45 -35.18
C LYS A 170 -27.41 -12.59 -35.15
N VAL A 171 -28.17 -12.63 -36.24
CA VAL A 171 -29.41 -11.87 -36.40
C VAL A 171 -30.59 -12.83 -36.40
N ARG A 172 -31.59 -12.55 -35.55
CA ARG A 172 -32.85 -13.27 -35.49
C ARG A 172 -33.98 -12.30 -35.76
N LEU A 173 -34.75 -12.56 -36.81
CA LEU A 173 -35.96 -11.82 -37.12
C LEU A 173 -37.15 -12.55 -36.48
N LEU A 174 -37.86 -11.88 -35.57
CA LEU A 174 -38.90 -12.52 -34.75
C LEU A 174 -40.16 -12.95 -35.56
N ARG A 175 -40.23 -12.63 -36.85
CA ARG A 175 -41.37 -12.96 -37.74
C ARG A 175 -41.00 -13.72 -39.04
N GLY A 176 -39.84 -14.35 -39.11
CA GLY A 176 -39.46 -15.26 -40.21
C GLY A 176 -37.94 -15.36 -40.41
N LEU A 177 -37.41 -16.51 -40.86
CA LEU A 177 -35.99 -16.65 -41.19
C LEU A 177 -35.71 -16.07 -42.59
N LEU A 178 -35.38 -14.78 -42.68
CA LEU A 178 -34.68 -14.24 -43.85
C LEU A 178 -33.32 -13.69 -43.41
N PRO A 179 -32.22 -14.01 -44.11
CA PRO A 179 -30.92 -13.40 -43.88
C PRO A 179 -30.94 -11.97 -44.42
N ILE A 180 -31.30 -11.00 -43.57
CA ILE A 180 -31.16 -9.58 -43.92
C ILE A 180 -29.67 -9.24 -43.90
N VAL A 181 -29.13 -8.99 -45.10
CA VAL A 181 -27.92 -8.23 -45.45
C VAL A 181 -26.90 -8.08 -44.31
N ASP A 182 -26.16 -9.15 -44.02
CA ASP A 182 -25.08 -9.17 -43.03
C ASP A 182 -24.12 -7.99 -43.20
N ASN A 183 -23.81 -7.61 -44.44
CA ASN A 183 -22.85 -6.54 -44.75
C ASN A 183 -23.29 -5.14 -44.27
N LEU A 184 -24.57 -4.81 -44.35
CA LEU A 184 -25.04 -3.48 -43.97
C LEU A 184 -25.14 -3.37 -42.45
N LEU A 185 -25.71 -4.37 -41.80
CA LEU A 185 -25.78 -4.42 -40.34
C LEU A 185 -24.37 -4.45 -39.73
N ALA A 186 -23.47 -5.24 -40.29
CA ALA A 186 -22.07 -5.25 -39.87
C ALA A 186 -21.43 -3.87 -40.03
N THR A 187 -21.72 -3.12 -41.10
CA THR A 187 -21.18 -1.77 -41.30
C THR A 187 -21.70 -0.79 -40.25
N VAL A 188 -22.99 -0.83 -39.93
CA VAL A 188 -23.60 0.02 -38.90
C VAL A 188 -23.03 -0.32 -37.52
N LEU A 189 -22.98 -1.61 -37.17
CA LEU A 189 -22.44 -2.06 -35.88
C LEU A 189 -20.95 -1.72 -35.74
N ASN A 190 -20.14 -1.87 -36.80
CA ASN A 190 -18.73 -1.50 -36.82
C ASN A 190 -18.48 0.01 -36.64
N ARG A 191 -19.48 0.86 -36.87
CA ARG A 191 -19.39 2.29 -36.54
C ARG A 191 -19.92 2.59 -35.14
N LEU A 192 -21.03 1.98 -34.74
CA LEU A 192 -21.71 2.32 -33.48
C LEU A 192 -21.03 1.72 -32.24
N LEU A 193 -20.71 0.42 -32.27
CA LEU A 193 -20.19 -0.28 -31.09
C LEU A 193 -18.83 0.25 -30.60
N PRO A 194 -17.84 0.60 -31.47
CA PRO A 194 -16.61 1.21 -30.98
C PRO A 194 -16.85 2.50 -30.19
N HIS A 195 -17.74 3.37 -30.69
CA HIS A 195 -18.05 4.65 -30.04
C HIS A 195 -18.75 4.50 -28.68
N LEU A 196 -19.49 3.40 -28.47
CA LEU A 196 -20.18 3.12 -27.21
C LEU A 196 -19.30 2.34 -26.23
N LEU A 197 -18.51 1.38 -26.72
CA LEU A 197 -17.78 0.44 -25.87
C LEU A 197 -16.38 0.94 -25.48
N CYS A 198 -15.69 1.72 -26.31
CA CYS A 198 -14.38 2.27 -25.93
C CYS A 198 -14.44 3.19 -24.70
N PRO A 199 -15.44 4.09 -24.55
CA PRO A 199 -15.60 4.88 -23.32
C PRO A 199 -15.81 4.03 -22.06
N VAL A 200 -16.33 2.80 -22.17
CA VAL A 200 -16.48 1.88 -21.03
C VAL A 200 -15.11 1.54 -20.44
N VAL A 201 -14.07 1.42 -21.28
CA VAL A 201 -12.69 1.19 -20.82
C VAL A 201 -12.22 2.37 -19.97
N ASP A 202 -12.48 3.61 -20.39
CA ASP A 202 -12.10 4.81 -19.64
C ASP A 202 -12.83 4.92 -18.30
N VAL A 203 -14.12 4.55 -18.26
CA VAL A 203 -14.89 4.49 -17.02
C VAL A 203 -14.34 3.40 -16.09
N ALA A 204 -14.00 2.22 -16.62
CA ALA A 204 -13.43 1.14 -15.83
C ALA A 204 -12.06 1.53 -15.25
N LEU A 205 -11.23 2.17 -16.06
CA LEU A 205 -9.92 2.70 -15.64
C LEU A 205 -10.04 3.83 -14.63
N ARG A 206 -11.12 4.63 -14.65
CA ARG A 206 -11.35 5.66 -13.64
C ARG A 206 -11.40 5.08 -12.23
N HIS A 207 -12.10 3.98 -12.03
CA HIS A 207 -12.15 3.34 -10.72
C HIS A 207 -10.78 2.78 -10.30
N VAL A 208 -10.02 2.21 -11.23
CA VAL A 208 -8.64 1.77 -10.95
C VAL A 208 -7.75 2.96 -10.59
N ASN A 209 -7.92 4.10 -11.27
CA ASN A 209 -7.20 5.33 -10.99
C ASN A 209 -7.58 5.95 -9.63
N GLU A 210 -8.82 5.80 -9.17
CA GLU A 210 -9.22 6.19 -7.81
C GLU A 210 -8.41 5.40 -6.77
N HIS A 211 -8.29 4.08 -6.95
CA HIS A 211 -7.46 3.23 -6.08
C HIS A 211 -5.96 3.55 -6.19
N LEU A 212 -5.46 3.88 -7.38
CA LEU A 212 -4.08 4.31 -7.57
C LEU A 212 -3.80 5.67 -6.91
N GLY A 213 -4.79 6.57 -6.85
CA GLY A 213 -4.71 7.84 -6.15
C GLY A 213 -4.57 7.70 -4.63
N LEU A 214 -5.01 6.58 -4.05
CA LEU A 214 -4.85 6.29 -2.62
C LEU A 214 -3.41 5.97 -2.21
N VAL A 215 -2.48 5.84 -3.16
CA VAL A 215 -1.08 5.53 -2.87
C VAL A 215 -0.42 6.57 -1.95
N ASN A 216 -0.83 7.84 -2.03
CA ASN A 216 -0.30 8.89 -1.13
C ASN A 216 -1.14 9.13 0.14
N SER A 217 -2.02 8.19 0.49
CA SER A 217 -2.84 8.31 1.68
C SER A 217 -2.02 8.19 2.96
N LEU A 218 -2.47 8.92 3.97
CA LEU A 218 -1.92 8.87 5.32
C LEU A 218 -2.62 7.71 6.06
N VAL A 219 -1.83 6.79 6.58
CA VAL A 219 -2.29 5.60 7.27
C VAL A 219 -1.94 5.71 8.76
N PRO A 220 -2.89 5.53 9.68
CA PRO A 220 -2.62 5.67 11.12
C PRO A 220 -1.74 4.52 11.63
N LEU A 221 -0.68 4.87 12.35
CA LEU A 221 0.17 3.94 13.11
C LEU A 221 -0.37 3.84 14.54
N GLY A 222 -1.60 3.32 14.68
CA GLY A 222 -2.31 3.31 15.95
C GLY A 222 -2.58 4.72 16.47
N LEU A 223 -2.40 4.92 17.78
CA LEU A 223 -2.51 6.23 18.44
C LEU A 223 -1.17 7.00 18.50
N LEU A 224 -0.09 6.37 18.02
CA LEU A 224 1.29 6.86 18.21
C LEU A 224 1.80 7.69 17.02
N GLY A 225 1.09 7.69 15.91
CA GLY A 225 1.55 8.44 14.74
C GLY A 225 0.81 8.10 13.46
N SER A 226 1.41 8.51 12.35
CA SER A 226 0.93 8.22 11.01
C SER A 226 2.07 7.95 10.04
N ILE A 227 1.76 7.17 9.00
CA ILE A 227 2.66 6.84 7.91
C ILE A 227 2.02 7.35 6.62
N GLN A 228 2.74 8.22 5.92
CA GLN A 228 2.39 8.63 4.58
C GLN A 228 3.32 7.94 3.59
N TYR A 229 2.73 7.12 2.72
CA TYR A 229 3.43 6.59 1.54
C TYR A 229 3.41 7.65 0.45
N THR A 230 4.46 7.78 -0.35
CA THR A 230 4.47 8.70 -1.50
C THR A 230 5.22 8.08 -2.67
N VAL A 231 4.70 8.23 -3.88
CA VAL A 231 5.39 7.70 -5.08
C VAL A 231 6.63 8.53 -5.39
N SER A 232 7.80 7.88 -5.46
CA SER A 232 9.08 8.58 -5.68
C SER A 232 9.36 8.89 -7.15
N SER A 233 8.84 8.07 -8.06
CA SER A 233 9.18 8.05 -9.47
C SER A 233 8.02 7.49 -10.30
N LEU A 234 8.03 7.75 -11.61
CA LEU A 234 7.06 7.13 -12.52
C LEU A 234 7.19 5.60 -12.41
N PRO A 235 6.09 4.87 -12.14
CA PRO A 235 6.20 3.43 -11.96
C PRO A 235 6.63 2.73 -13.26
N VAL A 236 7.38 1.64 -13.10
CA VAL A 236 8.01 0.92 -14.22
C VAL A 236 7.19 -0.31 -14.56
N VAL A 237 6.75 -0.40 -15.82
CA VAL A 237 6.07 -1.59 -16.33
C VAL A 237 7.11 -2.54 -16.92
N THR A 238 7.20 -3.76 -16.39
CA THR A 238 8.03 -4.85 -16.94
C THR A 238 7.13 -5.86 -17.66
N GLY A 239 7.70 -6.91 -18.24
CA GLY A 239 6.91 -7.97 -18.88
C GLY A 239 6.11 -8.83 -17.88
N GLN A 240 6.49 -8.77 -16.59
CA GLN A 240 5.96 -9.65 -15.54
C GLN A 240 5.17 -8.88 -14.47
N PHE A 241 5.61 -7.68 -14.10
CA PHE A 241 5.04 -6.90 -13.00
C PHE A 241 5.08 -5.39 -13.28
N LEU A 242 4.29 -4.66 -12.50
CA LEU A 242 4.35 -3.21 -12.40
C LEU A 242 5.07 -2.83 -11.09
N GLU A 243 6.21 -2.16 -11.18
CA GLU A 243 7.01 -1.73 -10.04
C GLU A 243 6.69 -0.28 -9.67
N VAL A 244 6.29 -0.06 -8.41
CA VAL A 244 5.99 1.24 -7.83
C VAL A 244 6.99 1.50 -6.71
N ASP A 245 7.77 2.55 -6.88
CA ASP A 245 8.73 2.99 -5.88
C ASP A 245 8.08 3.97 -4.90
N LEU A 246 8.26 3.72 -3.60
CA LEU A 246 7.61 4.46 -2.54
C LEU A 246 8.64 5.03 -1.56
N ASN A 247 8.45 6.30 -1.21
CA ASN A 247 9.06 6.94 -0.06
C ASN A 247 8.05 6.95 1.10
N THR A 248 8.56 6.98 2.32
CA THR A 248 7.73 6.98 3.52
C THR A 248 8.06 8.19 4.38
N ILE A 249 7.01 8.84 4.87
CA ILE A 249 7.12 9.88 5.88
C ILE A 249 6.38 9.35 7.10
N VAL A 250 7.13 9.04 8.15
CA VAL A 250 6.58 8.64 9.45
C VAL A 250 6.63 9.86 10.34
N GLY A 251 5.49 10.26 10.89
CA GLY A 251 5.36 11.47 11.70
C GLY A 251 4.42 11.28 12.88
N GLN A 252 4.59 12.14 13.89
CA GLN A 252 3.64 12.25 14.99
C GLN A 252 2.31 12.83 14.49
N VAL A 253 1.23 12.54 15.21
CA VAL A 253 -0.07 13.19 14.99
C VAL A 253 0.01 14.64 15.47
N ALA A 254 0.27 15.57 14.56
CA ALA A 254 0.08 16.99 14.84
C ALA A 254 -1.42 17.33 14.77
N GLY A 255 -2.13 17.26 15.91
CA GLY A 255 -3.51 17.74 16.04
C GLY A 255 -4.34 16.98 17.07
N GLY A 256 -5.04 17.71 17.94
CA GLY A 256 -6.02 17.12 18.87
C GLY A 256 -7.18 16.44 18.13
N LEU A 257 -7.94 15.62 18.85
CA LEU A 257 -9.05 14.74 18.40
C LEU A 257 -10.18 15.39 17.56
N ALA A 258 -10.08 16.66 17.20
CA ALA A 258 -11.02 17.38 16.34
C ALA A 258 -10.51 17.63 14.90
N ASP A 259 -9.22 17.43 14.61
CA ASP A 259 -8.61 17.75 13.31
C ASP A 259 -8.05 16.50 12.61
N TYR A 260 -8.94 15.54 12.32
CA TYR A 260 -8.75 14.65 11.17
C TYR A 260 -9.41 15.34 9.98
N PRO A 261 -8.71 15.82 8.91
CA PRO A 261 -7.37 15.50 8.43
C PRO A 261 -6.44 16.73 8.20
N LEU A 262 -5.16 16.52 7.87
CA LEU A 262 -4.18 17.49 7.30
C LEU A 262 -3.17 18.16 8.25
N GLY A 263 -2.71 17.47 9.31
CA GLY A 263 -1.41 17.80 9.90
C GLY A 263 -0.28 17.37 8.96
N LYS A 264 0.61 18.29 8.57
CA LYS A 264 1.84 17.93 7.85
C LYS A 264 2.71 17.13 8.83
N PRO A 265 3.16 15.90 8.49
CA PRO A 265 4.03 15.13 9.37
C PRO A 265 5.25 15.97 9.72
N GLU A 266 5.54 16.15 11.01
CA GLU A 266 6.82 16.74 11.41
C GLU A 266 7.93 15.80 10.93
N THR A 267 8.80 16.32 10.06
CA THR A 267 9.88 15.54 9.46
C THR A 267 11.00 15.35 10.48
N PHE A 268 11.23 14.10 10.89
CA PHE A 268 12.31 13.77 11.79
C PHE A 268 13.66 13.69 11.08
N PRO A 269 14.79 13.94 11.79
CA PRO A 269 16.12 13.71 11.23
C PRO A 269 16.25 12.24 10.85
N THR A 270 16.26 11.94 9.55
CA THR A 270 16.42 10.58 9.08
C THR A 270 17.86 10.11 9.31
N PRO A 271 18.07 8.91 9.86
CA PRO A 271 19.40 8.30 9.91
C PRO A 271 20.00 8.17 8.49
N PRO A 272 21.32 7.95 8.36
CA PRO A 272 21.99 7.79 7.08
C PRO A 272 21.26 6.74 6.23
N ARG A 273 20.76 7.15 5.07
CA ARG A 273 19.91 6.29 4.25
C ARG A 273 20.73 5.20 3.58
N VAL A 274 20.42 3.95 3.88
CA VAL A 274 21.00 2.79 3.21
C VAL A 274 20.25 2.55 1.90
N PRO A 275 20.94 2.39 0.75
CA PRO A 275 20.29 2.01 -0.50
C PRO A 275 19.59 0.65 -0.38
N MET A 276 18.40 0.55 -0.94
CA MET A 276 17.66 -0.71 -0.94
C MET A 276 18.28 -1.71 -1.95
N PRO A 277 18.50 -2.98 -1.57
CA PRO A 277 18.95 -4.00 -2.51
C PRO A 277 17.87 -4.29 -3.56
N PRO A 278 18.27 -4.85 -4.73
CA PRO A 278 17.30 -5.36 -5.68
C PRO A 278 16.47 -6.47 -5.03
N LEU A 279 15.15 -6.38 -5.16
CA LEU A 279 14.26 -7.41 -4.65
C LEU A 279 14.49 -8.74 -5.40
N PRO A 280 14.32 -9.88 -4.70
CA PRO A 280 14.45 -11.20 -5.32
C PRO A 280 13.51 -11.35 -6.52
N PRO A 281 13.80 -12.30 -7.44
CA PRO A 281 12.90 -12.60 -8.54
C PRO A 281 11.49 -12.87 -8.04
N MET A 282 10.50 -12.37 -8.79
CA MET A 282 9.10 -12.70 -8.51
C MET A 282 8.82 -14.10 -9.04
N GLU A 283 8.43 -15.02 -8.15
CA GLU A 283 7.99 -16.34 -8.58
C GLU A 283 6.76 -16.23 -9.49
N ASP A 284 6.71 -17.07 -10.52
CA ASP A 284 5.60 -17.06 -11.45
C ASP A 284 4.35 -17.70 -10.80
N THR A 285 3.24 -16.98 -10.94
CA THR A 285 1.85 -17.29 -10.54
C THR A 285 1.37 -16.63 -9.22
N SER A 286 0.76 -15.44 -9.39
CA SER A 286 -0.21 -14.77 -8.49
C SER A 286 0.26 -13.88 -7.33
N SER A 287 1.50 -13.98 -6.84
CA SER A 287 1.93 -13.12 -5.72
C SER A 287 2.45 -11.75 -6.18
N SER A 288 2.05 -10.70 -5.46
CA SER A 288 2.71 -9.39 -5.52
C SER A 288 3.79 -9.35 -4.44
N GLN A 289 4.83 -8.53 -4.63
CA GLN A 289 5.94 -8.43 -3.68
C GLN A 289 6.02 -7.01 -3.11
N LEU A 290 6.28 -6.91 -1.81
CA LEU A 290 6.56 -5.65 -1.14
C LEU A 290 7.95 -5.74 -0.51
N GLY A 291 8.85 -4.87 -0.95
CA GLY A 291 10.10 -4.58 -0.28
C GLY A 291 9.89 -3.46 0.74
N LEU A 292 10.42 -3.65 1.94
CA LEU A 292 10.56 -2.60 2.96
C LEU A 292 12.05 -2.44 3.28
N SER A 293 12.54 -1.20 3.28
CA SER A 293 13.92 -0.90 3.59
C SER A 293 14.17 -0.88 5.10
N VAL A 294 15.45 -0.97 5.49
CA VAL A 294 15.87 -0.71 6.87
C VAL A 294 15.55 0.73 7.30
N ASN A 295 15.60 1.70 6.37
CA ASN A 295 15.28 3.10 6.65
C ASN A 295 13.82 3.27 7.10
N PHE A 296 12.91 2.51 6.49
CA PHE A 296 11.50 2.47 6.89
C PHE A 296 11.35 1.96 8.33
N LEU A 297 11.95 0.82 8.65
CA LEU A 297 11.90 0.25 10.00
C LEU A 297 12.50 1.18 11.05
N SER A 298 13.66 1.77 10.77
CA SER A 298 14.32 2.74 11.66
C SER A 298 13.46 3.99 11.89
N SER A 299 12.74 4.46 10.85
CA SER A 299 11.84 5.61 10.99
C SER A 299 10.65 5.29 11.90
N VAL A 300 10.08 4.09 11.77
CA VAL A 300 8.98 3.63 12.64
C VAL A 300 9.45 3.52 14.09
N LEU A 301 10.60 2.87 14.35
CA LEU A 301 11.12 2.73 15.71
C LEU A 301 11.49 4.09 16.33
N SER A 302 11.98 5.04 15.52
CA SER A 302 12.26 6.39 16.01
C SER A 302 11.00 7.13 16.47
N VAL A 303 9.86 6.95 15.80
CA VAL A 303 8.59 7.53 16.26
C VAL A 303 8.13 6.86 17.55
N LEU A 304 8.17 5.52 17.62
CA LEU A 304 7.80 4.79 18.85
C LEU A 304 8.65 5.22 20.05
N GLN A 305 9.95 5.44 19.84
CA GLN A 305 10.85 5.92 20.88
C GLN A 305 10.48 7.33 21.36
N LYS A 306 10.21 8.26 20.43
CA LYS A 306 9.86 9.64 20.79
C LYS A 306 8.52 9.77 21.48
N GLU A 307 7.55 8.92 21.17
CA GLU A 307 6.28 8.86 21.88
C GLU A 307 6.39 8.21 23.27
N GLY A 308 7.58 7.76 23.69
CA GLY A 308 7.78 7.03 24.95
C GLY A 308 7.11 5.65 24.95
N ALA A 309 6.74 5.10 23.78
CA ALA A 309 6.07 3.81 23.69
C ALA A 309 7.02 2.62 23.99
N LEU A 310 8.32 2.89 24.11
CA LEU A 310 9.34 1.92 24.51
C LEU A 310 9.76 2.07 25.98
N ASP A 311 9.20 3.06 26.69
CA ASP A 311 9.48 3.31 28.11
C ASP A 311 8.53 2.49 28.99
N LEU A 312 9.01 2.06 30.16
CA LEU A 312 8.26 1.19 31.06
C LEU A 312 8.61 1.47 32.52
N ASP A 313 7.59 1.77 33.31
CA ASP A 313 7.70 1.90 34.76
C ASP A 313 7.24 0.61 35.45
N ILE A 314 8.08 0.04 36.31
CA ILE A 314 7.83 -1.22 37.01
C ILE A 314 7.87 -0.98 38.52
N SER A 315 6.72 -1.18 39.17
CA SER A 315 6.59 -1.08 40.63
C SER A 315 6.44 -2.45 41.29
N THR A 316 6.68 -2.53 42.60
CA THR A 316 6.47 -3.76 43.39
C THR A 316 5.05 -4.29 43.22
N GLY A 317 4.92 -5.59 42.93
CA GLY A 317 3.61 -6.25 42.78
C GLY A 317 2.93 -6.04 41.43
N THR A 318 3.53 -5.29 40.50
CA THR A 318 3.02 -5.17 39.12
C THR A 318 3.05 -6.52 38.39
N PHE A 319 4.11 -7.30 38.61
CA PHE A 319 4.29 -8.62 38.02
C PHE A 319 4.49 -9.65 39.13
N PRO A 320 3.64 -10.69 39.22
CA PRO A 320 3.69 -11.67 40.30
C PRO A 320 4.88 -12.63 40.20
N GLU A 321 5.45 -12.83 39.00
CA GLU A 321 6.66 -13.66 38.84
C GLU A 321 7.95 -12.95 39.29
N LEU A 322 7.93 -11.62 39.42
CA LEU A 322 9.09 -10.87 39.88
C LEU A 322 9.21 -10.93 41.40
N PRO A 323 10.44 -11.03 41.95
CA PRO A 323 10.64 -10.89 43.38
C PRO A 323 10.21 -9.48 43.83
N PRO A 324 9.85 -9.31 45.12
CA PRO A 324 9.47 -8.00 45.63
C PRO A 324 10.57 -6.97 45.36
N LEU A 325 10.26 -5.92 44.62
CA LEU A 325 11.20 -4.86 44.27
C LEU A 325 11.38 -3.94 45.48
N THR A 326 12.18 -4.39 46.45
CA THR A 326 12.43 -3.64 47.69
C THR A 326 13.92 -3.41 47.89
N THR A 327 14.27 -2.40 48.70
CA THR A 327 15.65 -2.16 49.13
C THR A 327 16.24 -3.37 49.85
N SER A 328 15.43 -4.20 50.51
CA SER A 328 15.91 -5.44 51.13
C SER A 328 16.32 -6.50 50.10
N THR A 329 15.51 -6.71 49.04
CA THR A 329 15.80 -7.65 47.96
C THR A 329 17.00 -7.19 47.14
N PHE A 330 17.02 -5.90 46.78
CA PHE A 330 18.13 -5.30 46.04
C PHE A 330 19.41 -5.25 46.91
N GLY A 331 19.25 -5.02 48.21
CA GLY A 331 20.33 -5.03 49.18
C GLY A 331 20.97 -6.39 49.43
N ALA A 332 20.24 -7.48 49.20
CA ALA A 332 20.81 -8.83 49.20
C ALA A 332 21.81 -9.05 48.04
N LEU A 333 21.67 -8.30 46.94
CA LEU A 333 22.58 -8.31 45.80
C LEU A 333 23.67 -7.23 45.93
N VAL A 334 23.31 -6.08 46.50
CA VAL A 334 24.19 -4.92 46.68
C VAL A 334 24.22 -4.52 48.16
N PRO A 335 25.18 -5.04 48.97
CA PRO A 335 25.21 -4.82 50.41
C PRO A 335 25.20 -3.35 50.85
N ALA A 336 25.79 -2.45 50.05
CA ALA A 336 25.82 -1.01 50.32
C ALA A 336 24.40 -0.39 50.43
N VAL A 337 23.40 -1.03 49.83
CA VAL A 337 22.00 -0.58 49.91
C VAL A 337 21.38 -0.92 51.26
N LEU A 338 21.74 -2.05 51.88
CA LEU A 338 21.27 -2.40 53.22
C LEU A 338 21.83 -1.44 54.29
N GLU A 339 23.07 -0.97 54.11
CA GLU A 339 23.67 0.02 55.00
C GLU A 339 22.98 1.38 54.90
N ALA A 340 22.65 1.81 53.67
CA ALA A 340 21.95 3.07 53.42
C ALA A 340 20.46 3.02 53.79
N TYR A 341 19.82 1.85 53.69
CA TYR A 341 18.39 1.64 53.93
C TYR A 341 18.16 0.41 54.83
N PRO A 342 18.29 0.56 56.17
CA PRO A 342 18.09 -0.53 57.13
C PRO A 342 16.64 -1.03 57.18
N GLU A 343 15.68 -0.14 56.96
CA GLU A 343 14.28 -0.48 56.81
C GLU A 343 13.95 -0.71 55.34
N SER A 344 13.27 -1.83 55.05
CA SER A 344 12.90 -2.20 53.69
C SER A 344 11.90 -1.18 53.12
N ARG A 345 12.23 -0.65 51.94
CA ARG A 345 11.40 0.31 51.20
C ARG A 345 11.12 -0.20 49.80
N GLU A 346 10.01 0.22 49.24
CA GLU A 346 9.63 -0.13 47.87
C GLU A 346 10.52 0.60 46.85
N LEU A 347 10.79 -0.10 45.76
CA LEU A 347 11.52 0.39 44.60
C LEU A 347 10.57 0.56 43.42
N LEU A 348 10.82 1.61 42.65
CA LEU A 348 10.26 1.85 41.34
C LEU A 348 11.40 1.82 40.33
N LEU A 349 11.27 0.98 39.30
CA LEU A 349 12.22 0.93 38.19
C LEU A 349 11.63 1.72 37.04
N LYS A 350 12.29 2.81 36.64
CA LYS A 350 11.92 3.59 35.47
C LYS A 350 12.84 3.20 34.32
N VAL A 351 12.30 2.47 33.35
CA VAL A 351 13.01 2.07 32.15
C VAL A 351 12.70 3.08 31.06
N ALA A 352 13.73 3.71 30.52
CA ALA A 352 13.61 4.65 29.41
C ALA A 352 14.55 4.26 28.26
N VAL A 353 14.13 4.50 27.02
CA VAL A 353 14.95 4.31 25.83
C VAL A 353 15.33 5.69 25.28
N PRO A 354 16.51 6.23 25.65
CA PRO A 354 16.86 7.62 25.33
C PRO A 354 17.14 7.87 23.84
N GLU A 355 17.61 6.85 23.12
CA GLU A 355 18.00 6.95 21.71
C GLU A 355 17.18 5.99 20.83
N ALA A 356 16.94 6.38 19.58
CA ALA A 356 16.18 5.56 18.64
C ALA A 356 16.90 4.22 18.37
N PRO A 357 16.21 3.07 18.49
CA PRO A 357 16.80 1.77 18.22
C PRO A 357 17.33 1.65 16.78
N VAL A 358 18.48 0.99 16.63
CA VAL A 358 19.12 0.77 15.33
C VAL A 358 18.75 -0.61 14.81
N VAL A 359 18.15 -0.65 13.61
CA VAL A 359 17.78 -1.90 12.94
C VAL A 359 18.88 -2.32 11.98
N THR A 360 19.23 -3.60 11.99
CA THR A 360 20.09 -4.23 11.00
C THR A 360 19.41 -5.48 10.46
N LEU A 361 19.45 -5.65 9.14
CA LEU A 361 18.87 -6.80 8.45
C LEU A 361 20.00 -7.62 7.84
N LYS A 362 20.18 -8.84 8.36
CA LYS A 362 21.07 -9.87 7.81
C LYS A 362 20.24 -10.99 7.22
N LYS A 363 20.83 -11.84 6.39
CA LYS A 363 20.09 -12.91 5.72
C LYS A 363 19.32 -13.75 6.75
N ASN A 364 18.00 -13.78 6.63
CA ASN A 364 17.05 -14.45 7.54
C ASN A 364 17.09 -14.00 9.02
N LYS A 365 17.72 -12.86 9.32
CA LYS A 365 17.90 -12.40 10.71
C LYS A 365 17.78 -10.88 10.80
N GLY A 366 16.72 -10.40 11.45
CA GLY A 366 16.64 -9.01 11.89
C GLY A 366 17.27 -8.86 13.27
N VAL A 367 18.08 -7.82 13.47
CA VAL A 367 18.63 -7.46 14.77
C VAL A 367 18.30 -6.01 15.07
N ILE A 368 17.67 -5.78 16.23
CA ILE A 368 17.40 -4.44 16.76
C ILE A 368 18.36 -4.21 17.92
N GLN A 369 19.21 -3.20 17.80
CA GLN A 369 20.08 -2.74 18.87
C GLN A 369 19.41 -1.58 19.57
N LEU A 370 19.26 -1.68 20.88
CA LEU A 370 18.70 -0.61 21.70
C LEU A 370 19.51 -0.48 22.98
N THR A 371 19.65 0.76 23.43
CA THR A 371 20.24 1.11 24.71
C THR A 371 19.12 1.64 25.59
N ALA A 372 18.93 1.01 26.74
CA ALA A 372 17.92 1.38 27.72
C ALA A 372 18.59 1.86 29.02
N THR A 373 18.09 2.95 29.58
CA THR A 373 18.50 3.45 30.90
C THR A 373 17.48 3.03 31.93
N VAL A 374 17.93 2.43 33.02
CA VAL A 374 17.08 2.01 34.13
C VAL A 374 17.44 2.83 35.37
N GLU A 375 16.53 3.71 35.77
CA GLU A 375 16.64 4.43 37.04
C GLU A 375 15.95 3.63 38.15
N VAL A 376 16.72 3.26 39.17
CA VAL A 376 16.21 2.59 40.36
C VAL A 376 15.88 3.65 41.40
N VAL A 377 14.61 3.81 41.72
CA VAL A 377 14.10 4.87 42.60
C VAL A 377 13.56 4.25 43.89
N VAL A 378 13.95 4.78 45.05
CA VAL A 378 13.38 4.42 46.34
C VAL A 378 12.18 5.30 46.64
N ILE A 379 11.07 4.68 47.06
CA ILE A 379 9.87 5.39 47.48
C ILE A 379 9.93 5.70 48.99
N HIS A 380 10.02 7.01 49.26
CA HIS A 380 9.66 7.70 50.49
C HIS A 380 8.38 7.27 51.24
N PRO A 381 8.31 7.08 52.58
CA PRO A 381 7.02 7.10 53.28
C PRO A 381 6.25 8.43 53.10
N GLU A 382 6.97 9.53 52.83
CA GLU A 382 6.42 10.84 52.48
C GLU A 382 6.17 11.00 50.97
N ASP A 383 6.17 9.89 50.21
CA ASP A 383 6.06 9.83 48.74
C ASP A 383 7.17 10.59 47.98
N VAL A 384 8.27 10.87 48.68
CA VAL A 384 9.47 11.48 48.09
C VAL A 384 10.27 10.39 47.36
N GLN A 385 10.38 10.54 46.03
CA GLN A 385 11.18 9.66 45.17
C GLN A 385 12.65 10.08 45.20
N LYS A 386 13.54 9.12 45.53
CA LYS A 386 14.99 9.35 45.50
C LYS A 386 15.70 8.32 44.63
N SER A 387 16.46 8.80 43.66
CA SER A 387 17.29 7.96 42.79
C SER A 387 18.37 7.24 43.59
N LEU A 388 18.39 5.90 43.51
CA LEU A 388 19.37 5.05 44.16
C LEU A 388 20.57 4.82 43.24
N CYS A 389 20.31 4.38 42.01
CA CYS A 389 21.31 4.21 40.96
C CYS A 389 20.68 4.31 39.57
N LEU A 390 21.52 4.64 38.59
CA LEU A 390 21.20 4.65 37.18
C LEU A 390 22.06 3.60 36.46
N LEU A 391 21.39 2.67 35.78
CA LEU A 391 22.00 1.60 35.01
C LEU A 391 21.80 1.88 33.52
N ASN A 392 22.77 1.48 32.71
CA ASN A 392 22.63 1.46 31.25
C ASN A 392 22.70 0.01 30.77
N ILE A 393 21.76 -0.36 29.90
CA ILE A 393 21.60 -1.71 29.37
C ILE A 393 21.69 -1.64 27.86
N ASP A 394 22.79 -2.15 27.31
CA ASP A 394 22.97 -2.30 25.87
C ASP A 394 22.45 -3.67 25.46
N THR A 395 21.37 -3.70 24.68
CA THR A 395 20.72 -4.95 24.30
C THR A 395 20.68 -5.15 22.80
N SER A 396 20.82 -6.41 22.42
CA SER A 396 20.64 -6.90 21.06
C SER A 396 19.43 -7.82 21.05
N LEU A 397 18.41 -7.43 20.28
CA LEU A 397 17.16 -8.18 20.12
C LEU A 397 17.10 -8.84 18.75
N LEU A 398 16.68 -10.10 18.70
CA LEU A 398 16.30 -10.76 17.46
C LEU A 398 14.89 -10.36 17.08
N ALA A 399 14.74 -9.79 15.89
CA ALA A 399 13.44 -9.45 15.33
C ALA A 399 12.98 -10.54 14.36
N GLN A 400 11.78 -11.05 14.59
CA GLN A 400 11.03 -11.88 13.67
C GLN A 400 9.90 -11.06 13.07
N PHE A 401 9.71 -11.21 11.76
CA PHE A 401 8.74 -10.44 11.00
C PHE A 401 7.64 -11.36 10.48
N SER A 402 6.40 -10.93 10.61
CA SER A 402 5.23 -11.62 10.06
C SER A 402 4.24 -10.60 9.48
N ALA A 403 3.34 -11.07 8.61
CA ALA A 403 2.31 -10.24 8.03
C ALA A 403 0.93 -10.79 8.39
N GLU A 404 0.12 -9.97 9.05
CA GLU A 404 -1.24 -10.33 9.48
C GLU A 404 -2.12 -9.06 9.44
N ASP A 405 -3.38 -9.19 9.03
CA ASP A 405 -4.33 -8.07 8.92
C ASP A 405 -3.80 -6.87 8.11
N ASN A 406 -3.04 -7.14 7.05
CA ASN A 406 -2.35 -6.11 6.24
C ASN A 406 -1.36 -5.23 7.04
N LYS A 407 -0.81 -5.76 8.13
CA LYS A 407 0.21 -5.11 8.94
C LYS A 407 1.45 -5.98 9.01
N LEU A 408 2.62 -5.34 9.03
CA LEU A 408 3.87 -5.97 9.42
C LEU A 408 3.90 -6.05 10.94
N LYS A 409 3.80 -7.26 11.49
CA LYS A 409 4.00 -7.53 12.91
C LYS A 409 5.46 -7.86 13.16
N ILE A 410 6.00 -7.29 14.23
CA ILE A 410 7.38 -7.52 14.65
C ILE A 410 7.32 -8.13 16.04
N SER A 411 7.98 -9.28 16.22
CA SER A 411 8.19 -9.88 17.52
C SER A 411 9.67 -9.95 17.82
N VAL A 412 10.04 -9.63 19.06
CA VAL A 412 11.41 -9.56 19.52
C VAL A 412 11.71 -10.59 20.61
N SER A 413 12.92 -11.11 20.61
CA SER A 413 13.49 -11.94 21.67
C SER A 413 14.89 -11.47 22.01
N LEU A 414 15.32 -11.63 23.27
CA LEU A 414 16.66 -11.23 23.69
C LEU A 414 17.73 -12.13 23.07
N GLU A 415 18.75 -11.54 22.43
CA GLU A 415 19.99 -12.24 22.04
C GLU A 415 21.10 -12.02 23.07
N LYS A 416 21.31 -10.75 23.45
CA LYS A 416 22.36 -10.34 24.37
C LYS A 416 21.95 -9.09 25.13
N ALA A 417 22.30 -9.00 26.40
CA ALA A 417 22.20 -7.79 27.21
C ALA A 417 23.52 -7.60 27.97
N ASP A 418 24.10 -6.41 27.88
CA ASP A 418 25.26 -5.99 28.64
C ASP A 418 24.84 -4.87 29.61
N LEU A 419 25.12 -5.06 30.90
CA LEU A 419 24.73 -4.14 31.97
C LEU A 419 25.92 -3.29 32.41
N SER A 420 25.70 -2.00 32.63
CA SER A 420 26.72 -1.08 33.13
C SER A 420 26.15 -0.08 34.13
N LEU A 421 26.96 0.31 35.12
CA LEU A 421 26.57 1.29 36.13
C LEU A 421 26.96 2.69 35.66
N VAL A 422 25.99 3.60 35.55
CA VAL A 422 26.23 5.00 35.17
C VAL A 422 26.47 5.86 36.39
N SER A 423 25.58 5.75 37.39
CA SER A 423 25.72 6.49 38.65
C SER A 423 25.06 5.73 39.80
N SER A 424 25.53 5.99 41.02
CA SER A 424 25.00 5.36 42.22
C SER A 424 25.18 6.28 43.43
N SER A 425 24.13 6.41 44.22
CA SER A 425 24.13 7.14 45.50
C SER A 425 24.71 6.31 46.65
N VAL A 426 24.82 4.98 46.47
CA VAL A 426 25.34 4.02 47.46
C VAL A 426 26.78 3.58 47.15
N GLY A 427 27.45 4.28 46.23
CA GLY A 427 28.81 3.96 45.79
C GLY A 427 28.85 2.95 44.65
N SER A 428 30.06 2.63 44.20
CA SER A 428 30.28 1.66 43.12
C SER A 428 30.04 0.22 43.61
N PHE A 429 29.37 -0.58 42.79
CA PHE A 429 29.14 -2.00 43.04
C PHE A 429 29.25 -2.79 41.73
N ASP A 430 29.49 -4.09 41.86
CA ASP A 430 29.56 -4.98 40.71
C ASP A 430 28.15 -5.28 40.19
N VAL A 431 27.91 -4.93 38.93
CA VAL A 431 26.60 -5.09 38.28
C VAL A 431 26.29 -6.54 37.92
N SER A 432 27.28 -7.44 37.92
CA SER A 432 27.06 -8.86 37.61
C SER A 432 26.12 -9.54 38.61
N PHE A 433 26.02 -9.03 39.85
CA PHE A 433 25.04 -9.52 40.82
C PHE A 433 23.58 -9.20 40.44
N LEU A 434 23.36 -8.23 39.55
CA LEU A 434 22.04 -7.83 39.08
C LEU A 434 21.59 -8.57 37.81
N GLU A 435 22.48 -9.29 37.12
CA GLU A 435 22.19 -9.93 35.83
C GLU A 435 20.98 -10.86 35.88
N LEU A 436 20.83 -11.65 36.95
CA LEU A 436 19.69 -12.56 37.11
C LEU A 436 18.37 -11.79 37.26
N LEU A 437 18.36 -10.75 38.09
CA LEU A 437 17.17 -9.92 38.30
C LEU A 437 16.79 -9.16 37.02
N VAL A 438 17.78 -8.59 36.34
CA VAL A 438 17.58 -7.88 35.07
C VAL A 438 17.06 -8.83 33.99
N GLY A 439 17.59 -10.06 33.91
CA GLY A 439 17.08 -11.09 33.01
C GLY A 439 15.60 -11.41 33.25
N GLN A 440 15.20 -11.61 34.52
CA GLN A 440 13.80 -11.84 34.87
C GLN A 440 12.89 -10.66 34.52
N ILE A 441 13.33 -9.43 34.79
CA ILE A 441 12.59 -8.21 34.41
C ILE A 441 12.42 -8.13 32.89
N PHE A 442 13.47 -8.50 32.16
CA PHE A 442 13.44 -8.51 30.71
C PHE A 442 12.40 -9.49 30.16
N ASP A 443 12.39 -10.73 30.67
CA ASP A 443 11.51 -11.79 30.21
C ASP A 443 10.04 -11.58 30.61
N VAL A 444 9.80 -11.07 31.83
CA VAL A 444 8.45 -10.98 32.41
C VAL A 444 7.77 -9.65 32.09
N ALA A 445 8.52 -8.55 31.98
CA ALA A 445 7.95 -7.22 31.85
C ALA A 445 8.32 -6.55 30.51
N PHE A 446 9.61 -6.39 30.23
CA PHE A 446 10.06 -5.57 29.10
C PHE A 446 9.76 -6.20 27.74
N LEU A 447 10.14 -7.47 27.51
CA LEU A 447 9.87 -8.18 26.26
C LEU A 447 8.37 -8.28 25.95
N PRO A 448 7.49 -8.64 26.91
CA PRO A 448 6.05 -8.62 26.67
C PRO A 448 5.51 -7.23 26.31
N ALA A 449 5.95 -6.17 27.00
CA ALA A 449 5.54 -4.81 26.68
C ALA A 449 5.97 -4.39 25.26
N MET A 450 7.24 -4.64 24.91
CA MET A 450 7.75 -4.39 23.56
C MET A 450 6.98 -5.19 22.50
N ASN A 451 6.75 -6.48 22.73
CA ASN A 451 6.01 -7.35 21.81
C ASN A 451 4.55 -6.93 21.67
N SER A 452 3.94 -6.31 22.69
CA SER A 452 2.59 -5.73 22.58
C SER A 452 2.58 -4.53 21.62
N VAL A 453 3.55 -3.63 21.73
CA VAL A 453 3.66 -2.43 20.87
C VAL A 453 4.01 -2.82 19.43
N LEU A 454 5.05 -3.63 19.26
CA LEU A 454 5.54 -4.07 17.95
C LEU A 454 4.59 -5.10 17.27
N GLY A 455 3.88 -5.89 18.08
CA GLY A 455 2.87 -6.83 17.63
C GLY A 455 1.55 -6.21 17.20
N ALA A 456 1.24 -4.97 17.64
CA ALA A 456 0.10 -4.19 17.12
C ALA A 456 0.21 -3.94 15.60
N GLY A 457 1.45 -3.94 15.11
CA GLY A 457 1.82 -4.01 13.70
C GLY A 457 1.84 -2.67 12.98
N VAL A 458 2.70 -2.59 11.97
CA VAL A 458 2.87 -1.43 11.09
C VAL A 458 2.01 -1.62 9.85
N PRO A 459 1.06 -0.72 9.54
CA PRO A 459 0.18 -0.92 8.39
C PRO A 459 0.95 -0.87 7.06
N LEU A 460 0.63 -1.79 6.15
CA LEU A 460 1.27 -1.92 4.84
C LEU A 460 0.53 -1.11 3.75
N PRO A 461 1.20 -0.67 2.67
CA PRO A 461 0.58 0.09 1.58
C PRO A 461 -0.36 -0.79 0.74
N ARG A 462 -1.68 -0.64 0.95
CA ARG A 462 -2.74 -1.42 0.28
C ARG A 462 -3.14 -0.88 -1.10
N LEU A 463 -2.16 -0.66 -1.98
CA LEU A 463 -2.43 -0.20 -3.34
C LEU A 463 -3.27 -1.24 -4.10
N LEU A 464 -4.31 -0.79 -4.82
CA LEU A 464 -5.25 -1.66 -5.54
C LEU A 464 -5.91 -2.75 -4.66
N ASN A 465 -6.05 -2.47 -3.36
CA ASN A 465 -6.64 -3.38 -2.38
C ASN A 465 -5.95 -4.75 -2.31
N ILE A 466 -4.62 -4.79 -2.46
CA ILE A 466 -3.83 -5.99 -2.17
C ILE A 466 -4.02 -6.40 -0.71
N ASP A 467 -4.10 -7.71 -0.51
CA ASP A 467 -4.14 -8.34 0.81
C ASP A 467 -2.79 -8.99 1.14
N PHE A 468 -2.13 -8.47 2.17
CA PHE A 468 -0.87 -8.98 2.71
C PHE A 468 -1.06 -9.91 3.90
N SER A 469 -2.30 -10.22 4.32
CA SER A 469 -2.57 -11.01 5.53
C SER A 469 -2.05 -12.45 5.51
N LYS A 470 -1.63 -12.95 4.33
CA LYS A 470 -1.01 -14.28 4.15
C LYS A 470 0.33 -14.18 3.43
N ALA A 471 1.01 -13.03 3.51
CA ALA A 471 2.28 -12.84 2.83
C ALA A 471 3.38 -13.65 3.53
N ASN A 472 4.25 -14.29 2.73
CA ASN A 472 5.52 -14.81 3.24
C ASN A 472 6.48 -13.64 3.47
N VAL A 473 7.21 -13.66 4.59
CA VAL A 473 8.13 -12.58 4.95
C VAL A 473 9.54 -13.12 5.02
N ASP A 474 10.42 -12.58 4.17
CA ASP A 474 11.82 -12.96 4.09
C ASP A 474 12.72 -11.75 4.40
N VAL A 475 13.82 -11.98 5.12
CA VAL A 475 14.81 -10.92 5.43
C VAL A 475 16.02 -11.09 4.52
N ILE A 476 16.28 -10.07 3.71
CA ILE A 476 17.39 -10.05 2.75
C ILE A 476 18.49 -9.08 3.20
N GLU A 477 19.74 -9.47 2.96
CA GLU A 477 20.93 -8.67 3.26
C GLU A 477 21.54 -8.10 1.99
N VAL A 478 22.15 -6.93 2.10
CA VAL A 478 23.02 -6.36 1.08
C VAL A 478 24.39 -7.03 1.22
N SER A 479 24.76 -7.87 0.25
CA SER A 479 26.14 -8.38 0.11
C SER A 479 27.02 -7.42 -0.67
#